data_AF-A0A259CAT7-F1
#
_entry.id   AF-A0A259CAT7-F1
#
_cell.length_a   1.000
_cell.length_b   1.000
_cell.length_c   1.000
_cell.angle_alpha   90.00
_cell.angle_beta   90.00
_cell.angle_gamma   90.00
#
_symmetry.space_group_name_H-M   'P 1'
#
loop_
_entity.id
_entity.type
_entity.pdbx_description
1 polymer ?
#
loop_
_entity_poly.entity_id
_entity_poly.type
_entity_poly.pdbx_seq_one_letter_code
_entity_poly.pdbx_strand_id
1 'polypeptide(L)'
;MISTTFTRFQELAITLPTASGAANQVEIKQIHIAVSRDGRFAINGKVTDRKQLSNQLSSIHTNKEDDIQVSIDADARAPHQAVMSALEAARDANLSNIVFSSQSKK
;
A
#
# COMPACT_ATOMS: atom_id res chain seq x y z
N MET A 1 -36.99 16.84 -65.92
CA MET A 1 -37.18 17.33 -64.53
C MET A 1 -36.31 16.45 -63.65
N ILE A 2 -35.29 17.01 -63.00
CA ILE A 2 -34.23 16.26 -62.31
C ILE A 2 -34.55 16.29 -60.80
N SER A 3 -34.67 15.13 -60.16
CA SER A 3 -34.96 15.00 -58.73
C SER A 3 -33.69 14.56 -58.00
N THR A 4 -33.18 15.39 -57.09
CA THR A 4 -32.03 15.06 -56.24
C THR A 4 -32.54 14.71 -54.84
N THR A 5 -32.45 13.43 -54.47
CA THR A 5 -32.83 12.93 -53.15
C THR A 5 -31.89 13.47 -52.08
N PHE A 6 -32.41 14.25 -51.13
CA PHE A 6 -31.66 14.76 -49.99
C PHE A 6 -31.81 13.81 -48.80
N THR A 7 -30.79 12.99 -48.53
CA THR A 7 -30.77 12.06 -47.40
C THR A 7 -30.44 12.83 -46.12
N ARG A 8 -31.43 13.00 -45.23
CA ARG A 8 -31.26 13.64 -43.92
C ARG A 8 -30.84 12.59 -42.89
N PHE A 9 -29.60 12.63 -42.46
CA PHE A 9 -29.12 11.82 -41.33
C PHE A 9 -29.64 12.45 -40.02
N GLN A 10 -30.29 11.65 -39.17
CA GLN A 10 -30.62 12.02 -37.81
C GLN A 10 -29.53 11.44 -36.91
N GLU A 11 -28.69 12.30 -36.35
CA GLU A 11 -27.65 11.88 -35.40
C GLU A 11 -28.27 11.80 -34.00
N LEU A 12 -28.20 10.62 -33.39
CA LEU A 12 -28.63 10.41 -32.02
C LEU A 12 -27.48 10.83 -31.09
N ALA A 13 -27.67 11.93 -30.36
CA ALA A 13 -26.71 12.42 -29.38
C ALA A 13 -26.67 11.48 -28.16
N ILE A 14 -25.82 10.46 -28.20
CA ILE A 14 -25.53 9.61 -27.05
C ILE A 14 -24.49 10.30 -26.17
N THR A 15 -24.94 10.82 -25.02
CA THR A 15 -24.02 11.27 -23.97
C THR A 15 -23.55 10.03 -23.21
N LEU A 16 -22.30 9.64 -23.41
CA LEU A 16 -21.67 8.60 -22.60
C LEU A 16 -21.64 9.07 -21.14
N PRO A 17 -22.26 8.35 -20.19
CA PRO A 17 -22.07 8.67 -18.79
C PRO A 17 -20.60 8.42 -18.47
N THR A 18 -19.89 9.48 -18.09
CA THR A 18 -18.55 9.32 -17.52
C THR A 18 -18.73 8.62 -16.18
N ALA A 19 -18.30 7.37 -16.12
CA ALA A 19 -18.15 6.65 -14.87
C ALA A 19 -17.11 7.41 -14.03
N SER A 20 -17.59 8.33 -13.19
CA SER A 20 -16.82 8.82 -12.06
C SER A 20 -16.76 7.65 -11.08
N GLY A 21 -15.91 6.68 -11.40
CA GLY A 21 -15.43 5.73 -10.43
C GLY A 21 -14.71 6.58 -9.40
N ALA A 22 -15.44 7.00 -8.36
CA ALA A 22 -14.81 7.25 -7.09
C ALA A 22 -14.06 5.96 -6.83
N ALA A 23 -12.75 6.00 -7.04
CA ALA A 23 -11.88 5.01 -6.47
C ALA A 23 -12.21 5.12 -4.99
N ASN A 24 -13.06 4.20 -4.51
CA ASN A 24 -13.02 3.78 -3.14
C ASN A 24 -11.59 3.28 -3.00
N GLN A 25 -10.68 4.20 -2.68
CA GLN A 25 -9.50 3.88 -1.94
C GLN A 25 -10.08 3.23 -0.70
N VAL A 26 -10.24 1.91 -0.77
CA VAL A 26 -10.10 1.07 0.40
C VAL A 26 -8.84 1.62 1.04
N GLU A 27 -9.01 2.36 2.13
CA GLU A 27 -7.91 2.94 2.87
C GLU A 27 -7.26 1.74 3.56
N ILE A 28 -6.52 0.96 2.77
CA ILE A 28 -5.69 -0.13 3.23
C ILE A 28 -4.78 0.54 4.25
N LYS A 29 -4.98 0.23 5.53
CA LYS A 29 -4.16 0.77 6.61
C LYS A 29 -2.78 0.17 6.42
N GLN A 30 -1.93 0.89 5.71
CA GLN A 30 -0.57 0.45 5.40
C GLN A 30 0.36 0.88 6.53
N ILE A 31 1.09 -0.09 7.08
CA ILE A 31 2.11 0.16 8.09
C ILE A 31 3.46 0.14 7.37
N HIS A 32 4.19 1.25 7.44
CA HIS A 32 5.54 1.34 6.90
C HIS A 32 6.56 1.04 8.00
N ILE A 33 7.37 0.00 7.79
CA ILE A 33 8.48 -0.36 8.65
C ILE A 33 9.77 -0.10 7.88
N ALA A 34 10.53 0.91 8.30
CA ALA A 34 11.86 1.16 7.73
C ALA A 34 12.95 0.46 8.57
N VAL A 35 13.86 -0.22 7.91
CA VAL A 35 15.05 -0.84 8.51
C VAL A 35 16.29 -0.09 8.04
N SER A 36 16.96 0.58 8.97
CA SER A 36 18.17 1.35 8.68
C SER A 36 19.40 0.46 8.57
N ARG A 37 20.46 0.96 7.90
CA ARG A 37 21.79 0.33 7.84
C ARG A 37 22.40 -0.01 9.21
N ASP A 38 22.00 0.71 10.25
CA ASP A 38 22.48 0.54 11.64
C ASP A 38 21.65 -0.50 12.43
N GLY A 39 20.70 -1.18 11.76
CA GLY A 39 19.80 -2.15 12.39
C GLY A 39 18.69 -1.51 13.24
N ARG A 40 18.52 -0.18 13.18
CA ARG A 40 17.41 0.54 13.80
C ARG A 40 16.13 0.39 13.00
N PHE A 41 15.01 0.41 13.70
CA PHE A 41 13.68 0.32 13.09
C PHE A 41 12.98 1.68 13.16
N ALA A 42 12.09 1.94 12.21
CA ALA A 42 11.14 3.02 12.31
C ALA A 42 9.77 2.58 11.81
N ILE A 43 8.71 2.94 12.54
CA ILE A 43 7.31 2.70 12.13
C ILE A 43 6.72 4.04 11.73
N ASN A 44 6.20 4.15 10.51
CA ASN A 44 5.61 5.39 9.96
C ASN A 44 6.51 6.62 10.18
N GLY A 45 7.83 6.44 10.00
CA GLY A 45 8.84 7.49 10.17
C GLY A 45 9.30 7.76 11.62
N LYS A 46 8.72 7.10 12.62
CA LYS A 46 9.13 7.23 14.02
C LYS A 46 10.11 6.13 14.40
N VAL A 47 11.32 6.52 14.79
CA VAL A 47 12.37 5.59 15.26
C VAL A 47 11.86 4.84 16.48
N THR A 48 12.02 3.52 16.47
CA THR A 48 11.54 2.59 17.49
C THR A 48 12.57 1.48 17.71
N ASP A 49 12.64 0.96 18.93
CA ASP A 49 13.46 -0.21 19.24
C ASP A 49 12.71 -1.50 18.92
N ARG A 50 13.43 -2.63 18.83
CA ARG A 50 12.85 -3.95 18.53
C ARG A 50 11.67 -4.31 19.44
N LYS A 51 11.80 -4.08 20.75
CA LYS A 51 10.72 -4.36 21.72
C LYS A 51 9.51 -3.46 21.55
N GLN A 52 9.74 -2.21 21.14
CA GLN A 52 8.66 -1.26 20.90
C GLN A 52 7.96 -1.54 19.58
N LEU A 53 8.71 -1.97 18.56
CA LEU A 53 8.18 -2.44 17.28
C LEU A 53 7.16 -3.57 17.49
N SER A 54 7.52 -4.65 18.19
CA SER A 54 6.60 -5.76 18.46
C SER A 54 5.34 -5.31 19.20
N ASN A 55 5.49 -4.43 20.21
CA ASN A 55 4.37 -3.91 20.99
C ASN A 55 3.44 -3.00 20.16
N GLN A 56 4.00 -2.18 19.28
CA GLN A 56 3.21 -1.32 18.39
C GLN A 56 2.45 -2.16 17.37
N LEU A 57 3.10 -3.16 16.76
CA LEU A 57 2.47 -4.04 15.77
C LEU A 57 1.35 -4.88 16.41
N SER A 58 1.57 -5.43 17.61
CA SER A 58 0.53 -6.20 18.32
C SER A 58 -0.65 -5.33 18.78
N SER A 59 -0.41 -4.08 19.15
CA SER A 59 -1.47 -3.12 19.49
C SER A 59 -2.36 -2.80 18.28
N ILE A 60 -1.77 -2.74 17.08
CA ILE A 60 -2.50 -2.44 15.84
C ILE A 60 -3.43 -3.61 15.45
N HIS A 61 -2.99 -4.85 15.64
CA HIS A 61 -3.80 -6.05 15.37
C HIS A 61 -5.10 -6.15 16.20
N THR A 62 -5.17 -5.49 17.36
CA THR A 62 -6.36 -5.57 18.22
C THR A 62 -7.62 -4.96 17.58
N ASN A 63 -7.46 -4.05 16.61
CA ASN A 63 -8.57 -3.57 15.80
C ASN A 63 -8.84 -4.58 14.68
N LYS A 64 -9.84 -5.43 14.91
CA LYS A 64 -10.32 -6.54 14.06
C LYS A 64 -10.79 -6.17 12.64
N GLU A 65 -10.55 -4.95 12.15
CA GLU A 65 -10.91 -4.56 10.78
C GLU A 65 -9.71 -4.74 9.84
N ASP A 66 -9.67 -5.95 9.30
CA ASP A 66 -9.41 -6.35 7.91
C ASP A 66 -8.44 -5.54 7.03
N ASP A 67 -7.48 -6.28 6.48
CA ASP A 67 -6.56 -5.91 5.38
C ASP A 67 -5.50 -4.84 5.70
N ILE A 68 -4.82 -4.99 6.84
CA ILE A 68 -3.62 -4.21 7.16
C ILE A 68 -2.44 -4.80 6.37
N GLN A 69 -1.92 -4.02 5.42
CA GLN A 69 -0.70 -4.36 4.69
C GLN A 69 0.53 -3.78 5.40
N VAL A 70 1.54 -4.62 5.63
CA VAL A 70 2.83 -4.20 6.19
C VAL A 70 3.85 -4.06 5.07
N SER A 71 4.37 -2.85 4.86
CA SER A 71 5.48 -2.60 3.93
C SER A 71 6.78 -2.51 4.71
N ILE A 72 7.71 -3.42 4.45
CA ILE A 72 9.03 -3.41 5.07
C ILE A 72 10.03 -2.86 4.06
N ASP A 73 10.45 -1.62 4.31
CA ASP A 73 11.45 -0.91 3.53
C ASP A 73 12.82 -1.08 4.18
N ALA A 74 13.65 -1.95 3.62
CA ALA A 74 15.01 -2.18 4.11
C ALA A 74 16.06 -1.41 3.30
N ASP A 75 16.97 -0.72 3.98
CA ASP A 75 18.16 -0.16 3.34
C ASP A 75 19.02 -1.29 2.74
N ALA A 76 19.65 -1.05 1.60
CA ALA A 76 20.50 -2.03 0.92
C ALA A 76 21.66 -2.54 1.78
N ARG A 77 22.10 -1.76 2.77
CA ARG A 77 23.16 -2.11 3.73
C ARG A 77 22.62 -2.53 5.10
N ALA A 78 21.31 -2.71 5.25
CA ALA A 78 20.73 -3.21 6.49
C ALA A 78 21.29 -4.60 6.81
N PRO A 79 21.68 -4.88 8.08
CA PRO A 79 22.12 -6.21 8.46
C PRO A 79 20.96 -7.18 8.29
N HIS A 80 21.24 -8.34 7.67
CA HIS A 80 20.23 -9.36 7.39
C HIS A 80 19.42 -9.77 8.63
N GLN A 81 20.09 -9.86 9.79
CA GLN A 81 19.44 -10.16 11.06
C GLN A 81 18.37 -9.12 11.43
N ALA A 82 18.59 -7.82 11.17
CA ALA A 82 17.59 -6.80 11.48
C ALA A 82 16.34 -6.94 10.61
N VAL A 83 16.51 -7.24 9.32
CA VAL A 83 15.39 -7.51 8.42
C VAL A 83 14.58 -8.72 8.90
N MET A 84 15.27 -9.80 9.28
CA MET A 84 14.62 -10.99 9.84
C MET A 84 13.87 -10.69 11.13
N SER A 85 14.43 -9.87 12.02
CA SER A 85 13.71 -9.44 13.23
C SER A 85 12.44 -8.62 12.93
N ALA A 86 12.45 -7.79 11.88
CA ALA A 86 11.26 -7.05 11.48
C ALA A 86 10.17 -7.99 10.93
N LEU A 87 10.56 -8.99 10.14
CA LEU A 87 9.67 -10.02 9.62
C LEU A 87 9.08 -10.88 10.74
N GLU A 88 9.91 -11.28 11.70
CA GLU A 88 9.49 -12.05 12.88
C GLU A 88 8.49 -11.25 13.72
N ALA A 89 8.75 -9.97 14.00
CA ALA A 89 7.82 -9.14 14.74
C ALA A 89 6.49 -8.90 14.00
N ALA A 90 6.50 -8.78 12.67
CA ALA A 90 5.29 -8.71 11.86
C ALA A 90 4.51 -10.03 11.91
N ARG A 91 5.22 -11.16 11.89
CA ARG A 91 4.64 -12.51 12.03
C ARG A 91 4.00 -12.70 13.42
N ASP A 92 4.68 -12.30 14.48
CA ASP A 92 4.18 -12.40 15.86
C ASP A 92 2.91 -11.55 16.07
N ALA A 93 2.82 -10.42 15.37
CA ALA A 93 1.63 -9.58 15.33
C ALA A 93 0.51 -10.12 14.41
N ASN A 94 0.67 -11.33 13.84
CA ASN A 94 -0.27 -12.00 12.95
C ASN A 94 -0.63 -11.17 11.70
N LEU A 95 0.31 -10.35 11.22
CA LEU A 95 0.15 -9.53 10.02
C LEU A 95 0.56 -10.36 8.79
N SER A 96 -0.42 -10.96 8.13
CA SER A 96 -0.19 -11.92 7.03
C SER A 96 0.19 -11.25 5.71
N ASN A 97 -0.26 -10.01 5.46
CA ASN A 97 -0.04 -9.29 4.21
C ASN A 97 1.23 -8.44 4.31
N ILE A 98 2.39 -9.06 4.07
CA ILE A 98 3.71 -8.40 4.12
C ILE A 98 4.23 -8.18 2.70
N VAL A 99 4.57 -6.93 2.39
CA VAL A 99 5.29 -6.53 1.19
C VAL A 99 6.69 -6.13 1.58
N PHE A 100 7.69 -6.67 0.88
CA PHE A 100 9.08 -6.35 1.11
C PHE A 100 9.62 -5.51 -0.05
N SER A 101 10.18 -4.35 0.28
CA SER A 101 10.83 -3.44 -0.65
C SER A 101 12.25 -3.14 -0.16
N SER A 102 13.21 -3.24 -1.08
CA SER A 102 14.57 -2.76 -0.81
C SER A 102 14.68 -1.31 -1.30
N GLN A 103 15.07 -0.41 -0.41
CA GLN A 103 15.32 0.98 -0.78
C GLN A 103 16.75 1.08 -1.32
N SER A 104 16.91 0.90 -2.63
CA SER A 104 18.15 1.29 -3.30
C SER A 104 18.10 2.80 -3.54
N LYS A 105 18.83 3.55 -2.73
CA LYS A 105 18.98 4.99 -2.93
C LYS A 105 19.66 5.21 -4.28
N LYS A 106 18.94 5.77 -5.24
CA LYS A 106 19.46 6.16 -6.56
C LYS A 106 20.46 7.31 -6.42
#